data_AF-A0A8J6JVM3-F1
#
_entry.id   AF-A0A8J6JVM3-F1
#
_cell.length_a   1.000
_cell.length_b   1.000
_cell.length_c   1.000
_cell.angle_alpha   90.00
_cell.angle_beta   90.00
_cell.angle_gamma   90.00
#
_symmetry.space_group_name_H-M   'P 1'
#
loop_
_entity.id
_entity.type
_entity.pdbx_description
1 polymer ?
#
loop_
_entity_poly.entity_id
_entity_poly.type
_entity_poly.pdbx_seq_one_letter_code
_entity_poly.pdbx_strand_id
1 'polypeptide(L)'
;MTSLESGTDHAALAAFVRIAGRDCWGKRLSALGVMARQGQFTGRAAQQRHAAELMLSRLSGPEALARAGTPEKRVLQFAREVARLDAALSGDARARLRVMVRAGLAGEATLIPLFHLMRTAALARLRGFAVRFCGLLDGATHDLLITREGASAEVVCCAVSAEEGRKLHRGDWFNLMDRMYPELQTWLAAHPGRYL
;
A
#
# COMPACT_ATOMS: atom_id res chain seq x y z
N MET A 1 -24.48 2.36 9.04
CA MET A 1 -23.27 1.52 9.08
C MET A 1 -23.00 1.20 10.53
N THR A 2 -23.49 0.04 10.94
CA THR A 2 -23.73 -0.37 12.33
C THR A 2 -22.43 -0.76 13.04
N SER A 3 -22.38 -0.64 14.36
CA SER A 3 -21.20 -0.97 15.20
C SER A 3 -20.58 -2.35 14.94
N LEU A 4 -21.35 -3.29 14.37
CA LEU A 4 -20.90 -4.61 13.93
C LEU A 4 -19.91 -4.56 12.74
N GLU A 5 -20.12 -3.67 11.78
CA GLU A 5 -19.19 -3.49 10.64
C GLU A 5 -17.85 -2.92 11.14
N SER A 6 -17.90 -1.93 12.05
CA SER A 6 -16.72 -1.33 12.67
C SER A 6 -15.91 -2.32 13.52
N GLY A 7 -16.60 -3.21 14.26
CA GLY A 7 -15.96 -4.31 14.99
C GLY A 7 -15.28 -5.32 14.07
N THR A 8 -15.92 -5.62 12.93
CA THR A 8 -15.34 -6.51 11.89
C THR A 8 -14.10 -5.88 11.24
N ASP A 9 -14.12 -4.56 11.03
CA ASP A 9 -13.00 -3.82 10.46
C ASP A 9 -11.79 -3.75 11.40
N HIS A 10 -12.01 -3.50 12.70
CA HIS A 10 -10.93 -3.58 13.70
C HIS A 10 -10.29 -4.97 13.73
N ALA A 11 -11.11 -6.02 13.72
CA ALA A 11 -10.61 -7.40 13.73
C ALA A 11 -9.79 -7.71 12.47
N ALA A 12 -10.25 -7.27 11.30
CA ALA A 12 -9.54 -7.44 10.04
C ALA A 12 -8.20 -6.71 10.03
N LEU A 13 -8.16 -5.47 10.51
CA LEU A 13 -6.93 -4.68 10.61
C LEU A 13 -5.94 -5.30 11.61
N ALA A 14 -6.43 -5.73 12.78
CA ALA A 14 -5.61 -6.42 13.77
C ALA A 14 -5.04 -7.73 13.21
N ALA A 15 -5.82 -8.49 12.44
CA ALA A 15 -5.36 -9.69 11.76
C ALA A 15 -4.29 -9.37 10.72
N PHE A 16 -4.48 -8.33 9.90
CA PHE A 16 -3.47 -7.87 8.94
C PHE A 16 -2.15 -7.48 9.63
N VAL A 17 -2.21 -6.70 10.72
CA VAL A 17 -1.01 -6.33 11.50
C VAL A 17 -0.32 -7.57 12.09
N ARG A 18 -1.08 -8.58 12.52
CA ARG A 18 -0.52 -9.85 13.00
C ARG A 18 0.18 -10.64 11.88
N ILE A 19 -0.36 -10.63 10.66
CA ILE A 19 0.24 -11.27 9.48
C ILE A 19 1.56 -10.59 9.11
N ALA A 20 1.57 -9.25 9.10
CA ALA A 20 2.79 -8.46 8.92
C ALA A 20 3.83 -8.74 10.01
N GLY A 21 3.37 -8.97 11.23
CA GLY A 21 4.18 -9.07 12.44
C GLY A 21 4.24 -7.70 13.12
N ARG A 22 3.87 -7.64 14.41
CA ARG A 22 3.72 -6.37 15.15
C ARG A 22 5.01 -5.55 15.16
N ASP A 23 6.16 -6.19 15.33
CA ASP A 23 7.46 -5.51 15.35
C ASP A 23 7.82 -4.94 13.97
N CYS A 24 7.57 -5.70 12.90
CA CYS A 24 7.79 -5.25 11.53
C CYS A 24 6.89 -4.04 11.21
N TRP A 25 5.61 -4.13 11.58
CA TRP A 25 4.66 -3.04 11.44
C TRP A 25 5.08 -1.80 12.23
N GLY A 26 5.46 -1.95 13.50
CA GLY A 26 5.93 -0.84 14.34
C GLY A 26 7.19 -0.17 13.80
N LYS A 27 8.19 -0.97 13.37
CA LYS A 27 9.41 -0.45 12.72
C LYS A 27 9.08 0.33 11.45
N ARG A 28 8.16 -0.19 10.64
CA ARG A 28 7.71 0.50 9.43
C ARG A 28 7.06 1.84 9.75
N LEU A 29 6.12 1.90 10.67
CA LEU A 29 5.46 3.15 11.04
C LEU A 29 6.43 4.18 11.62
N SER A 30 7.40 3.74 12.43
CA SER A 30 8.46 4.61 12.94
C SER A 30 9.30 5.19 11.79
N ALA A 31 9.74 4.36 10.84
CA ALA A 31 10.50 4.80 9.67
C ALA A 31 9.70 5.83 8.83
N LEU A 32 8.43 5.54 8.56
CA LEU A 32 7.56 6.48 7.83
C LEU A 32 7.36 7.80 8.58
N GLY A 33 7.26 7.76 9.91
CA GLY A 33 7.17 8.95 10.74
C GLY A 33 8.44 9.81 10.69
N VAL A 34 9.62 9.19 10.61
CA VAL A 34 10.89 9.91 10.37
C VAL A 34 10.89 10.54 8.98
N MET A 35 10.59 9.76 7.94
CA MET A 35 10.57 10.25 6.55
C MET A 35 9.57 11.39 6.34
N ALA A 36 8.37 11.29 6.92
CA ALA A 36 7.33 12.31 6.80
C ALA A 36 7.71 13.67 7.42
N ARG A 37 8.71 13.70 8.32
CA ARG A 37 9.24 14.92 8.94
C ARG A 37 10.49 15.46 8.22
N GLN A 38 11.01 14.76 7.21
CA GLN A 38 12.18 15.20 6.45
C GLN A 38 11.78 16.23 5.39
N GLY A 39 12.20 17.47 5.58
CA GLY A 39 11.96 18.53 4.58
C GLY A 39 10.47 18.78 4.30
N GLN A 40 10.20 19.78 3.49
CA GLN A 40 8.84 20.14 3.13
C GLN A 40 8.34 19.31 1.92
N PHE A 41 9.21 19.04 0.95
CA PHE A 41 8.88 18.34 -0.28
C PHE A 41 9.07 16.83 -0.13
N THR A 42 10.21 16.41 0.42
CA THR A 42 10.54 14.98 0.61
C THR A 42 9.54 14.30 1.55
N GLY A 43 9.19 14.94 2.66
CA GLY A 43 8.20 14.42 3.61
C GLY A 43 6.81 14.28 3.00
N ARG A 44 6.36 15.25 2.20
CA ARG A 44 5.09 15.16 1.46
C ARG A 44 5.11 14.05 0.42
N ALA A 45 6.24 13.85 -0.27
CA ALA A 45 6.39 12.77 -1.22
C ALA A 45 6.33 11.39 -0.55
N ALA A 46 6.99 11.23 0.59
CA ALA A 46 6.95 10.01 1.40
C ALA A 46 5.51 9.71 1.87
N GLN A 47 4.77 10.73 2.34
CA GLN A 47 3.37 10.57 2.72
C GLN A 47 2.48 10.09 1.55
N GLN A 48 2.70 10.61 0.34
CA GLN A 48 1.97 10.16 -0.85
C GLN A 48 2.34 8.73 -1.24
N ARG A 49 3.64 8.40 -1.26
CA ARG A 49 4.14 7.07 -1.64
C ARG A 49 3.63 5.97 -0.70
N HIS A 50 3.58 6.27 0.60
CA HIS A 50 3.20 5.33 1.66
C HIS A 50 1.81 5.60 2.23
N ALA A 51 0.93 6.20 1.43
CA ALA A 51 -0.40 6.61 1.86
C ALA A 51 -1.24 5.41 2.38
N ALA A 52 -1.10 4.23 1.77
CA ALA A 52 -1.84 3.03 2.17
C ALA A 52 -1.47 2.58 3.60
N GLU A 53 -0.17 2.51 3.90
CA GLU A 53 0.36 2.16 5.22
C GLU A 53 -0.06 3.18 6.28
N LEU A 54 0.08 4.47 5.96
CA LEU A 54 -0.31 5.57 6.86
C LEU A 54 -1.83 5.58 7.11
N MET A 55 -2.64 5.30 6.08
CA MET A 55 -4.09 5.15 6.21
C MET A 55 -4.45 4.01 7.16
N LEU A 56 -3.87 2.83 6.98
CA LEU A 56 -4.12 1.67 7.86
C LEU A 56 -3.71 1.95 9.30
N SER A 57 -2.58 2.63 9.51
CA SER A 57 -2.15 3.06 10.84
C SER A 57 -3.19 3.98 11.48
N ARG A 58 -3.67 4.99 10.74
CA ARG A 58 -4.68 5.93 11.24
C ARG A 58 -6.01 5.24 11.55
N LEU A 59 -6.42 4.30 10.71
CA LEU A 59 -7.67 3.55 10.86
C LEU A 59 -7.64 2.53 12.01
N SER A 60 -6.50 2.35 12.67
CA SER A 60 -6.42 1.59 13.93
C SER A 60 -7.09 2.32 15.10
N GLY A 61 -7.37 3.61 14.97
CA GLY A 61 -8.14 4.38 15.96
C GLY A 61 -9.65 4.30 15.69
N PRO A 62 -10.50 4.07 16.73
CA PRO A 62 -11.94 3.87 16.55
C PRO A 62 -12.66 5.09 15.96
N GLU A 63 -12.26 6.30 16.33
CA GLU A 63 -12.84 7.53 15.78
C GLU A 63 -12.53 7.70 14.28
N ALA A 64 -11.28 7.45 13.89
CA ALA A 64 -10.86 7.54 12.49
C ALA A 64 -11.55 6.49 11.63
N LEU A 65 -11.74 5.28 12.16
CA LEU A 65 -12.47 4.23 11.47
C LEU A 65 -13.95 4.59 11.29
N ALA A 66 -14.60 5.14 12.32
CA ALA A 66 -15.99 5.57 12.24
C ALA A 66 -16.22 6.66 11.17
N ARG A 67 -15.19 7.50 10.91
CA ARG A 67 -15.21 8.55 9.89
C ARG A 67 -14.56 8.13 8.56
N ALA A 68 -14.28 6.85 8.35
CA ALA A 68 -13.61 6.38 7.15
C ALA A 68 -14.39 6.75 5.88
N GLY A 69 -13.71 7.41 4.94
CA GLY A 69 -14.23 7.73 3.61
C GLY A 69 -14.11 6.56 2.64
N THR A 70 -14.47 6.80 1.38
CA THR A 70 -14.38 5.78 0.31
C THR A 70 -12.97 5.24 0.10
N PRO A 71 -11.90 6.06 0.05
CA PRO A 71 -10.54 5.56 -0.09
C PRO A 71 -10.11 4.67 1.08
N GLU A 72 -10.39 5.10 2.31
CA GLU A 72 -10.08 4.36 3.54
C GLU A 72 -10.79 3.00 3.57
N LYS A 73 -12.10 2.98 3.25
CA LYS A 73 -12.88 1.74 3.17
C LYS A 73 -12.30 0.77 2.16
N ARG A 74 -11.81 1.27 1.03
CA ARG A 74 -11.19 0.42 -0.01
C ARG A 74 -9.86 -0.16 0.44
N VAL A 75 -9.02 0.63 1.11
CA VAL A 75 -7.77 0.13 1.70
C VAL A 75 -8.04 -0.91 2.79
N LEU A 76 -9.04 -0.69 3.64
CA LEU A 76 -9.48 -1.67 4.63
C LEU A 76 -10.00 -2.95 3.99
N GLN A 77 -10.74 -2.85 2.88
CA GLN A 77 -11.20 -4.02 2.15
C GLN A 77 -10.02 -4.88 1.69
N PHE A 78 -8.94 -4.29 1.16
CA PHE A 78 -7.75 -5.06 0.77
C PHE A 78 -7.07 -5.72 1.97
N ALA A 79 -6.92 -5.02 3.09
CA ALA A 79 -6.38 -5.61 4.32
C ALA A 79 -7.24 -6.80 4.81
N ARG A 80 -8.57 -6.68 4.70
CA ARG A 80 -9.53 -7.75 5.02
C ARG A 80 -9.40 -8.94 4.08
N GLU A 81 -9.24 -8.70 2.78
CA GLU A 81 -9.03 -9.76 1.78
C GLU A 81 -7.72 -10.52 2.04
N VAL A 82 -6.64 -9.81 2.39
CA VAL A 82 -5.37 -10.44 2.81
C VAL A 82 -5.57 -11.29 4.07
N ALA A 83 -6.27 -10.77 5.08
CA ALA A 83 -6.52 -11.50 6.31
C ALA A 83 -7.35 -12.78 6.09
N ARG A 84 -8.38 -12.71 5.24
CA ARG A 84 -9.18 -13.88 4.84
C ARG A 84 -8.35 -14.89 4.06
N LEU A 85 -7.49 -14.42 3.16
CA LEU A 85 -6.61 -15.29 2.39
C LEU A 85 -5.59 -16.00 3.29
N ASP A 86 -4.93 -15.32 4.23
CA ASP A 86 -4.02 -15.95 5.20
C ASP A 86 -4.71 -17.06 6.00
N ALA A 87 -5.96 -16.82 6.43
CA ALA A 87 -6.75 -17.80 7.16
C ALA A 87 -7.09 -19.03 6.32
N ALA A 88 -7.38 -18.85 5.03
CA ALA A 88 -7.75 -19.93 4.11
C ALA A 88 -6.53 -20.73 3.59
N LEU A 89 -5.36 -20.11 3.49
CA LEU A 89 -4.12 -20.77 3.06
C LEU A 89 -3.52 -21.60 4.19
N SER A 90 -2.71 -22.61 3.86
CA SER A 90 -1.91 -23.41 4.80
C SER A 90 -0.49 -23.61 4.28
N GLY A 91 0.41 -24.10 5.14
CA GLY A 91 1.79 -24.44 4.78
C GLY A 91 2.54 -23.32 4.04
N ASP A 92 3.22 -23.70 2.96
CA ASP A 92 4.07 -22.82 2.16
C ASP A 92 3.31 -21.66 1.53
N ALA A 93 2.06 -21.88 1.11
CA ALA A 93 1.25 -20.82 0.50
C ALA A 93 0.98 -19.68 1.50
N ARG A 94 0.66 -20.04 2.74
CA ARG A 94 0.50 -19.06 3.83
C ARG A 94 1.83 -18.35 4.14
N ALA A 95 2.95 -19.09 4.13
CA ALA A 95 4.27 -18.52 4.34
C ALA A 95 4.63 -17.50 3.24
N ARG A 96 4.40 -17.83 1.97
CA ARG A 96 4.61 -16.94 0.81
C ARG A 96 3.82 -15.64 0.93
N LEU A 97 2.53 -15.72 1.29
CA LEU A 97 1.71 -14.52 1.51
C LEU A 97 2.31 -13.62 2.60
N ARG A 98 2.75 -14.18 3.73
CA ARG A 98 3.37 -13.42 4.82
C ARG A 98 4.69 -12.78 4.41
N VAL A 99 5.50 -13.47 3.62
CA VAL A 99 6.72 -12.91 3.04
C VAL A 99 6.40 -11.73 2.14
N MET A 100 5.39 -11.84 1.27
CA MET A 100 4.95 -10.72 0.41
C MET A 100 4.49 -9.51 1.23
N VAL A 101 3.71 -9.73 2.30
CA VAL A 101 3.30 -8.64 3.21
C VAL A 101 4.52 -7.94 3.81
N ARG A 102 5.49 -8.71 4.34
CA ARG A 102 6.69 -8.13 4.94
C ARG A 102 7.58 -7.42 3.93
N ALA A 103 7.72 -7.97 2.72
CA ALA A 103 8.47 -7.35 1.64
C ALA A 103 7.89 -5.97 1.29
N GLY A 104 6.56 -5.83 1.25
CA GLY A 104 5.89 -4.54 1.03
C GLY A 104 6.06 -3.52 2.17
N LEU A 105 6.58 -3.93 3.33
CA LEU A 105 6.83 -3.07 4.49
C LEU A 105 8.32 -2.74 4.69
N ALA A 106 9.20 -3.21 3.80
CA ALA A 106 10.65 -3.03 3.90
C ALA A 106 11.15 -1.88 3.01
N GLY A 107 12.07 -1.06 3.53
CA GLY A 107 12.73 0.01 2.76
C GLY A 107 11.76 0.91 2.00
N GLU A 108 12.03 1.12 0.71
CA GLU A 108 11.22 1.95 -0.21
C GLU A 108 10.04 1.20 -0.84
N ALA A 109 9.85 -0.09 -0.52
CA ALA A 109 8.71 -0.88 -0.99
C ALA A 109 7.40 -0.36 -0.38
N THR A 110 6.28 -0.79 -0.95
CA THR A 110 4.94 -0.41 -0.49
C THR A 110 4.00 -1.61 -0.50
N LEU A 111 2.85 -1.47 0.16
CA LEU A 111 1.76 -2.45 0.08
C LEU A 111 0.99 -2.43 -1.26
N ILE A 112 1.30 -1.49 -2.16
CA ILE A 112 0.56 -1.28 -3.41
C ILE A 112 0.55 -2.52 -4.31
N PRO A 113 1.67 -3.24 -4.55
CA PRO A 113 1.64 -4.45 -5.38
C PRO A 113 0.71 -5.53 -4.80
N LEU A 114 0.75 -5.76 -3.48
CA LEU A 114 -0.15 -6.71 -2.82
C LEU A 114 -1.62 -6.27 -2.93
N PHE A 115 -1.92 -5.00 -2.73
CA PHE A 115 -3.28 -4.47 -2.85
C PHE A 115 -3.77 -4.45 -4.30
N HIS A 116 -2.86 -4.28 -5.27
CA HIS A 116 -3.16 -4.45 -6.67
C HIS A 116 -3.56 -5.90 -6.98
N LEU A 117 -2.83 -6.90 -6.47
CA LEU A 117 -3.20 -8.31 -6.59
C LEU A 117 -4.60 -8.60 -6.01
N MET A 118 -4.89 -8.11 -4.81
CA MET A 118 -6.20 -8.27 -4.17
C MET A 118 -7.31 -7.63 -5.01
N ARG A 119 -7.08 -6.39 -5.47
CA ARG A 119 -8.01 -5.67 -6.35
C ARG A 119 -8.28 -6.43 -7.64
N THR A 120 -7.26 -6.95 -8.31
CA THR A 120 -7.41 -7.68 -9.56
C THR A 120 -8.21 -8.96 -9.36
N ALA A 121 -7.93 -9.71 -8.30
CA ALA A 121 -8.71 -10.89 -7.93
C ALA A 121 -10.18 -10.54 -7.64
N ALA A 122 -10.45 -9.47 -6.88
CA ALA A 122 -11.81 -9.02 -6.59
C ALA A 122 -12.56 -8.59 -7.86
N LEU A 123 -11.90 -7.87 -8.77
CA LEU A 123 -12.49 -7.43 -10.04
C LEU A 123 -12.79 -8.60 -10.98
N ALA A 124 -11.99 -9.67 -10.96
CA ALA A 124 -12.26 -10.89 -11.72
C ALA A 124 -13.48 -11.64 -11.13
N ARG A 125 -13.55 -11.79 -9.80
CA ARG A 125 -14.71 -12.40 -9.12
C ARG A 125 -16.01 -11.65 -9.41
N LEU A 126 -15.99 -10.32 -9.37
CA LEU A 126 -17.14 -9.47 -9.70
C LEU A 126 -17.62 -9.66 -11.14
N ARG A 127 -16.75 -10.11 -12.05
CA ARG A 127 -17.08 -10.44 -13.44
C ARG A 127 -17.47 -11.91 -13.65
N GLY A 128 -17.67 -12.66 -12.56
CA GLY A 128 -18.08 -14.07 -12.60
C GLY A 128 -16.95 -15.05 -12.87
N PHE A 129 -15.68 -14.64 -12.76
CA PHE A 129 -14.56 -15.58 -12.86
C PHE A 129 -14.32 -16.28 -11.51
N ALA A 130 -14.05 -17.58 -11.56
CA ALA A 130 -13.37 -18.26 -10.48
C ALA A 130 -11.90 -17.81 -10.47
N VAL A 131 -11.34 -17.59 -9.28
CA VAL A 131 -9.98 -17.05 -9.12
C VAL A 131 -9.15 -17.94 -8.22
N ARG A 132 -8.03 -18.42 -8.73
CA ARG A 132 -7.01 -19.18 -7.99
C ARG A 132 -5.73 -18.36 -7.90
N PHE A 133 -5.11 -18.29 -6.72
CA PHE A 133 -3.83 -17.60 -6.49
C PHE A 133 -2.65 -18.54 -6.76
N CYS A 134 -2.41 -18.91 -8.02
CA CYS A 134 -1.37 -19.88 -8.39
C CYS A 134 0.04 -19.47 -7.95
N GLY A 135 0.37 -18.17 -7.98
CA GLY A 135 1.66 -17.68 -7.49
C GLY A 135 1.87 -17.96 -6.00
N LEU A 136 0.80 -17.90 -5.19
CA LEU A 136 0.85 -18.24 -3.77
C LEU A 136 0.79 -19.74 -3.51
N LEU A 137 -0.15 -20.43 -4.16
CA LEU A 137 -0.42 -21.85 -3.92
C LEU A 137 0.71 -22.71 -4.46
N ASP A 138 1.05 -22.51 -5.73
CA ASP A 138 1.86 -23.43 -6.52
C ASP A 138 3.25 -22.85 -6.81
N GLY A 139 3.49 -21.57 -6.51
CA GLY A 139 4.75 -20.89 -6.85
C GLY A 139 4.88 -20.62 -8.36
N ALA A 140 3.75 -20.50 -9.06
CA ALA A 140 3.71 -20.23 -10.49
C ALA A 140 4.34 -18.87 -10.86
N THR A 141 4.72 -18.73 -12.13
CA THR A 141 5.25 -17.49 -12.72
C THR A 141 4.18 -16.40 -12.92
N HIS A 142 2.90 -16.77 -12.80
CA HIS A 142 1.76 -15.87 -12.80
C HIS A 142 1.08 -15.86 -11.43
N ASP A 143 0.42 -14.75 -11.10
CA ASP A 143 -0.19 -14.57 -9.78
C ASP A 143 -1.54 -15.28 -9.67
N LEU A 144 -2.38 -15.11 -10.70
CA LEU A 144 -3.75 -15.63 -10.71
C LEU A 144 -3.99 -16.49 -11.94
N LEU A 145 -4.76 -17.57 -11.76
CA LEU A 145 -5.48 -18.24 -12.83
C LEU A 145 -6.96 -17.89 -12.67
N ILE A 146 -7.55 -17.31 -13.71
CA ILE A 146 -8.98 -16.99 -13.74
C ILE A 146 -9.68 -17.89 -14.75
N THR A 147 -10.86 -18.41 -14.39
CA THR A 147 -11.63 -19.30 -15.26
C THR A 147 -13.12 -18.92 -15.30
N ARG A 148 -13.73 -19.03 -16.48
CA ARG A 148 -15.16 -18.82 -16.70
C ARG A 148 -15.59 -19.52 -17.98
N GLU A 149 -16.70 -20.27 -17.92
CA GLU A 149 -17.31 -20.92 -19.10
C GLU A 149 -16.31 -21.74 -19.95
N GLY A 150 -15.43 -22.49 -19.29
CA GLY A 150 -14.40 -23.32 -19.95
C GLY A 150 -13.19 -22.56 -20.48
N ALA A 151 -13.21 -21.22 -20.50
CA ALA A 151 -12.04 -20.40 -20.81
C ALA A 151 -11.17 -20.18 -19.56
N SER A 152 -9.86 -20.08 -19.77
CA SER A 152 -8.88 -19.78 -18.72
C SER A 152 -7.90 -18.70 -19.17
N ALA A 153 -7.44 -17.89 -18.22
CA ALA A 153 -6.40 -16.90 -18.44
C ALA A 153 -5.45 -16.83 -17.24
N GLU A 154 -4.15 -16.80 -17.54
CA GLU A 154 -3.10 -16.52 -16.58
C GLU A 154 -2.91 -15.00 -16.45
N VAL A 155 -2.82 -14.51 -15.22
CA VAL A 155 -2.73 -13.06 -14.94
C VAL A 155 -1.52 -12.77 -14.08
N VAL A 156 -0.65 -11.89 -14.60
CA VAL A 156 0.47 -11.28 -13.86
C VAL A 156 0.04 -9.89 -13.40
N CYS A 157 0.10 -9.66 -12.09
CA CYS A 157 -0.31 -8.45 -11.42
C CYS A 157 0.91 -7.55 -11.16
N CYS A 158 1.33 -6.77 -12.15
CA CYS A 158 2.45 -5.84 -12.01
C CYS A 158 1.98 -4.43 -11.64
N ALA A 159 2.42 -3.91 -10.49
CA ALA A 159 2.25 -2.50 -10.13
C ALA A 159 3.53 -1.74 -10.52
N VAL A 160 3.47 -0.98 -11.61
CA VAL A 160 4.60 -0.18 -12.10
C VAL A 160 4.59 1.19 -11.44
N SER A 161 5.73 1.63 -10.92
CA SER A 161 5.89 3.01 -10.43
C SER A 161 6.08 3.96 -11.61
N ALA A 162 5.48 5.15 -11.53
CA ALA A 162 5.74 6.22 -12.50
C ALA A 162 7.20 6.71 -12.50
N GLU A 163 7.98 6.33 -11.48
CA GLU A 163 9.39 6.65 -11.31
C GLU A 163 10.34 5.60 -11.92
N GLU A 164 9.83 4.40 -12.23
CA GLU A 164 10.62 3.33 -12.82
C GLU A 164 11.13 3.78 -14.21
N GLY A 165 12.45 3.71 -14.43
CA GLY A 165 13.08 4.07 -15.71
C GLY A 165 13.23 5.57 -16.00
N ARG A 166 12.90 6.47 -15.06
CA ARG A 166 13.16 7.91 -15.23
C ARG A 166 14.62 8.26 -14.98
N LYS A 167 15.16 9.21 -15.75
CA LYS A 167 16.52 9.76 -15.55
C LYS A 167 16.64 10.63 -14.30
N LEU A 168 15.54 11.30 -13.92
CA LEU A 168 15.45 12.07 -12.70
C LEU A 168 14.32 11.47 -11.86
N HIS A 169 14.70 10.86 -10.74
CA HIS A 169 13.72 10.37 -9.78
C HIS A 169 13.11 11.54 -9.01
N ARG A 170 11.80 11.49 -8.82
CA ARG A 170 11.02 12.51 -8.10
C ARG A 170 11.49 12.67 -6.65
N GLY A 171 12.00 11.60 -6.02
CA GLY A 171 12.62 11.66 -4.70
C GLY A 171 13.86 12.57 -4.67
N ASP A 172 14.76 12.39 -5.63
CA ASP A 172 15.99 13.19 -5.74
C ASP A 172 15.68 14.66 -6.05
N TRP A 173 14.70 14.89 -6.93
CA TRP A 173 14.19 16.24 -7.21
C TRP A 173 13.67 16.92 -5.94
N PHE A 174 12.87 16.23 -5.14
CA PHE A 174 12.35 16.80 -3.90
C PHE A 174 13.42 17.04 -2.84
N ASN A 175 14.43 16.17 -2.75
CA ASN A 175 15.57 16.38 -1.88
C ASN A 175 16.36 17.64 -2.29
N LEU A 176 16.61 17.82 -3.59
CA LEU A 176 17.23 19.03 -4.12
C LEU A 176 16.40 20.28 -3.77
N MET A 177 15.09 20.22 -4.00
CA MET A 177 14.18 21.32 -3.66
C MET A 177 14.22 21.64 -2.17
N ASP A 178 14.22 20.66 -1.27
CA ASP A 178 14.32 20.90 0.17
C ASP A 178 15.61 21.63 0.57
N ARG A 179 16.71 21.41 -0.16
CA ARG A 179 17.99 22.10 0.08
C ARG A 179 18.01 23.51 -0.49
N MET A 180 17.47 23.71 -1.69
CA MET A 180 17.54 24.99 -2.40
C MET A 180 16.43 25.97 -2.01
N TYR A 181 15.25 25.46 -1.63
CA TYR A 181 14.05 26.28 -1.48
C TYR A 181 14.17 27.37 -0.40
N PRO A 182 14.78 27.16 0.78
CA PRO A 182 14.94 28.22 1.78
C PRO A 182 15.73 29.41 1.24
N GLU A 183 16.88 29.16 0.60
CA GLU A 183 17.72 30.21 0.01
C GLU A 183 17.01 30.91 -1.15
N LEU A 184 16.32 30.17 -2.00
CA LEU A 184 15.52 30.73 -3.09
C LEU A 184 14.42 31.66 -2.56
N GLN A 185 13.72 31.27 -1.49
CA GLN A 185 12.70 32.11 -0.86
C GLN A 185 13.29 33.40 -0.29
N THR A 186 14.41 33.31 0.44
CA THR A 186 15.12 34.50 0.95
C THR A 186 15.55 35.42 -0.18
N TRP A 187 16.11 34.85 -1.25
CA TRP A 187 16.59 35.61 -2.39
C TRP A 187 15.44 36.30 -3.16
N LEU A 188 14.32 35.61 -3.40
CA LEU A 188 13.14 36.16 -4.05
C LEU A 188 12.50 37.28 -3.22
N ALA A 189 12.40 37.10 -1.91
CA ALA A 189 11.87 38.14 -1.01
C ALA A 189 12.73 39.41 -1.01
N ALA A 190 14.05 39.27 -1.20
CA ALA A 190 14.98 40.40 -1.32
C ALA A 190 14.97 41.08 -2.71
N HIS A 191 14.37 40.45 -3.73
CA HIS A 191 14.34 40.97 -5.10
C HIS A 191 12.91 40.98 -5.70
N PRO A 192 11.94 41.68 -5.06
CA PRO A 192 10.58 41.74 -5.57
C PRO A 192 10.53 42.40 -6.96
N GLY A 193 9.78 41.81 -7.89
CA GLY A 193 9.52 42.37 -9.22
C GLY A 193 10.52 42.02 -10.33
N ARG A 194 11.57 41.23 -10.07
CA ARG A 194 12.52 40.77 -11.10
C ARG A 194 12.09 39.51 -11.87
N TYR A 195 10.95 38.92 -11.53
CA TYR A 195 10.45 37.68 -12.12
C TYR A 195 8.95 37.81 -12.40
N LEU A 196 8.63 37.99 -13.69
CA LEU A 196 7.34 37.71 -14.32
C LEU A 196 7.57 36.66 -15.39
#